data_AF-A0A371DE26-F1
#
_entry.id   AF-A0A371DE26-F1
#
_cell.length_a   1.000
_cell.length_b   1.000
_cell.length_c   1.000
_cell.angle_alpha   90.00
_cell.angle_beta   90.00
_cell.angle_gamma   90.00
#
_symmetry.space_group_name_H-M   'P 1'
#
loop_
_entity.id
_entity.type
_entity.pdbx_description
1 polymer ?
#
loop_
_entity_poly.entity_id
_entity_poly.type
_entity_poly.pdbx_seq_one_letter_code
_entity_poly.pdbx_strand_id
1 'polypeptide(L)' 'MPHSHIPFSRQFPLELIERIIDQLRHDVWSLRSCALTCRAWRLRGRFHLLRVIQVLGPKQLDEICSFLRGHEFVRPLVQ' A
#
# COMPACT_ATOMS: atom_id res chain seq x y z
N MET A 1 -22.85 -20.63 30.48
CA MET A 1 -21.59 -20.23 29.82
C MET A 1 -21.80 -18.81 29.30
N PRO A 2 -21.24 -17.76 29.91
CA PRO A 2 -21.47 -16.41 29.42
C PRO A 2 -20.62 -16.19 28.17
N HIS A 3 -21.28 -15.92 27.04
CA HIS A 3 -20.62 -15.47 25.82
C HIS A 3 -20.00 -14.11 26.11
N SER A 4 -18.69 -14.09 26.28
CA SER A 4 -17.91 -12.86 26.39
C SER A 4 -18.09 -12.07 25.10
N HIS A 5 -18.97 -11.07 25.12
CA HIS A 5 -19.03 -10.05 24.09
C HIS A 5 -17.71 -9.31 24.14
N ILE A 6 -16.78 -9.69 23.26
CA ILE A 6 -15.58 -8.92 23.00
C ILE A 6 -16.10 -7.57 22.50
N PRO A 7 -15.86 -6.45 23.20
CA PRO A 7 -16.23 -5.16 22.66
C PRO A 7 -15.43 -5.03 21.37
N PHE A 8 -16.13 -5.06 20.22
CA PHE A 8 -15.50 -4.68 18.96
C PHE A 8 -14.95 -3.29 19.21
N SER A 9 -13.63 -3.19 19.32
CA SER A 9 -12.93 -1.92 19.28
C SER A 9 -13.54 -1.15 18.11
N ARG A 10 -13.89 0.11 18.30
CA ARG A 10 -14.49 0.97 17.26
C ARG A 10 -13.58 1.11 16.01
N GLN A 11 -12.41 0.49 16.04
CA GLN A 11 -11.42 0.39 14.99
C GLN A 11 -11.32 -1.08 14.55
N PHE A 12 -11.36 -1.25 13.23
CA PHE A 12 -11.22 -2.54 12.58
C PHE A 12 -9.81 -3.13 12.88
N PRO A 13 -9.69 -4.43 13.23
CA PRO A 13 -8.41 -5.02 13.63
C PRO A 13 -7.32 -4.87 12.57
N LEU A 14 -6.11 -4.48 12.99
CA LEU A 14 -5.01 -4.22 12.08
C LEU A 14 -4.61 -5.50 11.31
N GLU A 15 -4.61 -6.65 11.97
CA GLU A 15 -4.24 -7.93 11.36
C GLU A 15 -5.17 -8.29 10.18
N LEU A 16 -6.44 -7.92 10.27
CA LEU A 16 -7.39 -8.11 9.18
C LEU A 16 -7.16 -7.11 8.04
N ILE A 17 -6.82 -5.85 8.34
CA ILE A 17 -6.45 -4.86 7.30
C ILE A 17 -5.24 -5.36 6.54
N GLU A 18 -4.20 -5.79 7.25
CA GLU A 18 -2.96 -6.30 6.66
C GLU A 18 -3.25 -7.53 5.79
N ARG A 19 -4.03 -8.49 6.29
CA ARG A 19 -4.43 -9.66 5.50
C ARG A 19 -5.22 -9.30 4.25
N ILE A 20 -6.17 -8.36 4.32
CA ILE A 20 -6.94 -7.91 3.15
C ILE A 20 -6.00 -7.29 2.11
N ILE A 21 -5.15 -6.36 2.52
CA ILE A 21 -4.23 -5.69 1.61
C ILE A 21 -3.20 -6.66 1.01
N ASP A 22 -2.72 -7.63 1.79
CA ASP A 22 -1.77 -8.66 1.32
C ASP A 22 -2.36 -9.56 0.23
N GLN A 23 -3.67 -9.84 0.26
CA GLN A 23 -4.33 -10.56 -0.84
C GLN A 23 -4.34 -9.76 -2.15
N LEU A 24 -4.27 -8.43 -2.07
CA LEU A 24 -4.30 -7.52 -3.22
C LEU A 24 -2.91 -7.22 -3.79
N ARG A 25 -1.83 -7.82 -3.26
CA ARG A 25 -0.43 -7.51 -3.64
C ARG A 25 -0.10 -7.58 -5.13
N HIS A 26 -0.92 -8.27 -5.93
CA HIS A 26 -0.74 -8.41 -7.38
C HIS A 26 -1.74 -7.57 -8.21
N ASP A 27 -2.71 -6.93 -7.56
CA ASP A 27 -3.69 -6.05 -8.20
C ASP A 27 -3.42 -4.59 -7.84
N VAL A 28 -2.63 -3.94 -8.69
CA VAL A 28 -2.22 -2.54 -8.55
C VAL A 28 -3.43 -1.60 -8.51
N TRP A 29 -4.50 -1.90 -9.25
CA TRP A 29 -5.69 -1.03 -9.31
C TRP A 29 -6.45 -1.07 -7.98
N SER A 30 -6.68 -2.27 -7.45
CA SER A 30 -7.30 -2.45 -6.15
C SER A 30 -6.46 -1.86 -5.02
N LEU A 31 -5.13 -2.04 -5.05
CA LEU A 31 -4.23 -1.42 -4.07
C LEU A 31 -4.26 0.11 -4.10
N ARG A 32 -4.34 0.73 -5.30
CA ARG A 32 -4.49 2.18 -5.45
C ARG A 32 -5.78 2.67 -4.81
N SER A 33 -6.90 2.02 -5.11
CA SER A 33 -8.19 2.34 -4.50
C SER A 33 -8.13 2.20 -2.98
N CYS A 34 -7.59 1.09 -2.48
CA CYS A 34 -7.40 0.84 -1.06
C CYS A 34 -6.56 1.92 -0.38
N ALA A 35 -5.44 2.33 -0.99
CA ALA A 35 -4.55 3.34 -0.44
C ALA A 35 -5.20 4.73 -0.30
N LEU A 36 -6.29 4.98 -1.02
CA LEU A 36 -7.05 6.24 -1.00
C LEU A 36 -8.28 6.21 -0.08
N THR A 37 -8.73 5.04 0.39
CA THR A 37 -9.94 4.91 1.23
C THR A 37 -9.80 5.56 2.61
N CYS A 38 -8.74 5.23 3.35
CA CYS A 38 -8.53 5.74 4.71
C CYS A 38 -7.04 5.72 5.12
N ARG A 39 -6.71 6.42 6.20
CA ARG A 39 -5.33 6.50 6.71
C ARG A 39 -4.74 5.13 7.08
N ALA A 40 -5.56 4.24 7.64
CA ALA A 40 -5.13 2.89 8.04
C ALA A 40 -4.71 2.03 6.84
N TRP A 41 -5.42 2.15 5.71
CA TRP A 41 -5.15 1.37 4.51
C TRP A 41 -4.04 2.01 3.66
N ARG A 42 -3.87 3.33 3.76
CA ARG A 42 -2.88 4.10 2.97
C ARG A 42 -1.44 3.61 3.13
N LEU A 43 -0.98 3.35 4.35
CA LEU A 43 0.41 2.96 4.60
C LEU A 43 0.72 1.60 3.96
N ARG A 44 -0.16 0.61 4.19
CA ARG A 44 0.00 -0.76 3.66
C ARG A 44 -0.22 -0.83 2.16
N GLY A 45 -1.23 -0.14 1.63
CA GLY A 45 -1.46 -0.06 0.19
C GLY A 45 -0.26 0.55 -0.54
N ARG A 46 0.33 1.63 -0.01
CA ARG A 46 1.55 2.23 -0.57
C ARG A 46 2.76 1.31 -0.50
N PHE A 47 2.92 0.57 0.60
CA PHE A 47 4.01 -0.40 0.72
C PHE A 47 3.97 -1.41 -0.45
N HIS A 48 2.84 -2.05 -0.71
CA HIS A 48 2.73 -2.99 -1.83
C HIS A 48 2.86 -2.33 -3.21
N LEU A 49 2.35 -1.10 -3.38
CA LEU A 49 2.48 -0.35 -4.63
C LEU A 49 3.93 0.04 -4.96
N LEU A 50 4.74 0.32 -3.95
CA LEU A 50 6.12 0.77 -4.12
C LEU A 50 7.15 -0.37 -3.99
N ARG A 51 6.73 -1.55 -3.55
CA ARG A 51 7.58 -2.75 -3.43
C ARG A 51 8.04 -3.28 -4.78
N VAL A 52 7.21 -3.18 -5.81
CA VAL A 52 7.53 -3.68 -7.15
C VAL A 52 7.05 -2.69 -8.18
N ILE A 53 7.99 -2.00 -8.82
CA ILE A 53 7.71 -1.07 -9.92
C ILE A 53 8.10 -1.77 -11.23
N GLN A 54 7.09 -2.11 -12.03
CA GLN A 54 7.32 -2.65 -13.37
C GLN A 54 7.58 -1.50 -14.36
N VAL A 55 8.71 -1.59 -15.05
CA VAL A 55 9.10 -0.64 -16.08
C VAL A 55 8.93 -1.31 -17.45
N LEU A 56 8.02 -0.78 -18.26
CA LEU A 56 7.61 -1.36 -19.54
C LEU A 56 8.41 -0.83 -20.73
N GLY A 57 9.38 0.07 -20.50
CA GLY A 57 10.25 0.57 -21.57
C GLY A 57 11.20 1.69 -21.14
N PRO A 58 12.14 2.07 -22.04
CA PRO A 58 13.18 3.05 -21.74
C PRO A 58 12.64 4.45 -21.42
N LYS A 59 11.59 4.91 -22.10
CA LYS A 59 10.95 6.20 -21.80
C LYS A 59 10.43 6.27 -20.36
N GLN A 60 9.74 5.22 -19.93
CA GLN A 60 9.21 5.13 -18.56
C GLN A 60 10.35 5.06 -17.52
N LEU A 61 11.46 4.40 -17.85
CA LEU A 61 12.65 4.39 -17.01
C LEU A 61 13.23 5.79 -16.83
N ASP A 62 13.37 6.55 -17.93
CA ASP A 62 13.90 7.92 -17.88
C ASP A 62 12.99 8.85 -17.07
N GLU A 63 11.68 8.74 -17.24
CA GLU A 63 10.68 9.47 -16.47
C GLU A 63 10.81 9.15 -14.97
N ILE A 64 10.85 7.87 -14.60
CA ILE A 64 11.02 7.45 -13.20
C ILE A 64 12.35 7.96 -12.63
N CYS A 65 13.45 7.82 -13.38
CA CYS A 65 14.76 8.30 -12.96
C CYS A 65 14.80 9.83 -12.80
N SER A 66 14.16 10.59 -13.69
CA SER A 66 14.07 12.04 -13.56
C SER A 66 13.24 12.45 -12.33
N PHE A 67 12.13 11.74 -12.08
CA PHE A 67 11.28 11.96 -10.91
C PHE A 67 12.03 11.67 -9.60
N LEU A 68 12.71 10.52 -9.49
CA LEU A 68 13.47 10.13 -8.30
C LEU A 68 14.69 11.02 -8.05
N ARG A 69 15.27 11.60 -9.10
CA ARG A 69 16.33 12.62 -8.98
C ARG A 69 15.79 13.93 -8.44
N GLY A 70 14.62 14.38 -8.91
CA GLY A 70 13.98 15.62 -8.45
C GLY A 70 13.31 15.55 -7.07
N HIS A 71 13.00 14.34 -6.58
CA HIS A 71 12.28 14.13 -5.33
C HIS A 71 13.05 13.19 -4.39
N GLU A 72 14.06 13.74 -3.72
CA GLU A 72 14.98 12.98 -2.89
C GLU A 72 14.28 12.25 -1.71
N PHE A 73 13.18 12.80 -1.20
CA PHE A 73 12.37 12.19 -0.14
C PHE A 73 11.64 10.90 -0.56
N VAL A 74 11.52 10.61 -1.86
CA VAL A 74 10.84 9.40 -2.36
C VAL A 74 11.80 8.22 -2.46
N ARG A 75 13.11 8.47 -2.56
CA ARG A 75 14.15 7.43 -2.65
C ARG A 75 14.05 6.35 -1.56
N PRO A 76 13.89 6.66 -0.26
CA PRO A 76 13.78 5.63 0.78
C PRO A 76 12.46 4.82 0.73
N LEU A 77 11.48 5.23 -0.09
CA LEU A 77 10.19 4.55 -0.23
C LEU A 77 10.19 3.50 -1.35
N VAL A 78 11.21 3.49 -2.20
CA VAL A 78 11.43 2.49 -3.25
C VAL A 78 12.49 1.54 -2.69
N GLN A 79 12.07 0.41 -2.13
CA GLN A 79 12.94 -0.61 -1.51
C GLN A 79 13.14 -1.81 -2.42
#